data_AF-A0A833TD91-F1
#
_entry.id   AF-A0A833TD91-F1
#
_cell.length_a   1.000
_cell.length_b   1.000
_cell.length_c   1.000
_cell.angle_alpha   90.00
_cell.angle_beta   90.00
_cell.angle_gamma   90.00
#
_symmetry.space_group_name_H-M   'P 1'
#
loop_
_entity.id
_entity.type
_entity.pdbx_description
1 polymer ?
#
loop_
_entity_poly.entity_id
_entity_poly.type
_entity_poly.pdbx_seq_one_letter_code
_entity_poly.pdbx_strand_id
1 'polypeptide(L)'
;MESQRLVRAGTPTLRRLPSPPDVDDELDHDLSDTPKKSTTRRRRFPTELVQIADVIALPWFGWFFVYAFTLFCFSVSRGVVLKSLATMYGSPRDYTASFKAAALGLGTLEDFVCTTYLACALWLFDTLKLTAIERFSSQVHALVVRVVGNIATFTVSWILFVLVVAPFAADMLLVLNRDMRFTLDLVATLIRERHHLGHAPISSEEFQRAYTVGGLLVTAATVFALIRTWAGWADLTLWNPTHGEEGQEGATVQEEQLSSVTDSQPYGKVLFNRVIQATALLVALVVAPMIVVAVRYASSPLVAYSALNATLNELFGHALQPGATESTFSNDGDLPWMEMYIHPTERHKLYGNDSLYRRTTGFRGDLAFDVDISKDNPPNVLVLGVESFRFRDSRYFVGENDPSNVFKGTQLTVTPNFDRWAKRGVAIRNLWTSNPTSRSLESALFAQIPYDSAVKTGITGGREDTELSGVPQLFLSKGYETYFTTGSSIDLDNWNVFLPSHGYETVWDNNKIKELAENHLNISHEDWNGVARRGFQWGAHDDVSFQILGDLLVNKTRNQTEQVWNGKKKTPLFITHYTITSHSLTTLYQSGTMTRRNQTSRLSTKEKNTPV
;
A
#
# COMPACT_ATOMS: atom_id res chain seq x y z
N MET A 1 -39.54 -36.47 -8.46
CA MET A 1 -40.02 -37.83 -8.18
C MET A 1 -39.43 -38.27 -6.85
N GLU A 2 -40.33 -38.69 -5.96
CA GLU A 2 -40.18 -39.16 -4.57
C GLU A 2 -39.16 -40.31 -4.44
N SER A 3 -38.64 -40.68 -3.26
CA SER A 3 -39.33 -40.97 -2.00
C SER A 3 -38.29 -41.16 -0.86
N GLN A 4 -38.41 -40.46 0.29
CA GLN A 4 -38.94 -40.91 1.62
C GLN A 4 -37.98 -41.82 2.42
N ARG A 5 -37.79 -41.79 3.76
CA ARG A 5 -38.38 -41.15 4.97
C ARG A 5 -37.35 -41.38 6.13
N LEU A 6 -36.96 -40.40 6.97
CA LEU A 6 -37.51 -39.96 8.28
C LEU A 6 -37.40 -40.93 9.51
N VAL A 7 -36.70 -40.43 10.56
CA VAL A 7 -37.07 -40.40 12.03
C VAL A 7 -36.76 -41.67 12.88
N ARG A 8 -36.29 -41.69 14.17
CA ARG A 8 -36.08 -40.75 15.32
C ARG A 8 -35.13 -41.36 16.38
N ALA A 9 -34.64 -40.47 17.25
CA ALA A 9 -34.01 -40.54 18.59
C ALA A 9 -34.13 -41.77 19.53
N GLY A 10 -33.12 -41.90 20.42
CA GLY A 10 -33.24 -42.51 21.76
C GLY A 10 -31.90 -42.87 22.46
N THR A 11 -31.50 -42.10 23.48
CA THR A 11 -30.71 -42.54 24.68
C THR A 11 -31.71 -42.76 25.84
N PRO A 12 -31.40 -43.38 27.02
CA PRO A 12 -30.10 -43.64 27.69
C PRO A 12 -30.00 -45.03 28.39
N THR A 13 -28.90 -45.35 29.10
CA THR A 13 -28.96 -46.15 30.35
C THR A 13 -27.70 -46.12 31.22
N LEU A 14 -27.98 -46.03 32.52
CA LEU A 14 -27.14 -45.95 33.72
C LEU A 14 -26.77 -47.37 34.21
N ARG A 15 -25.59 -47.60 34.82
CA ARG A 15 -25.28 -48.86 35.54
C ARG A 15 -24.91 -48.61 37.00
N ARG A 16 -25.58 -49.35 37.90
CA ARG A 16 -25.49 -49.36 39.37
C ARG A 16 -24.30 -50.15 39.89
N LEU A 17 -23.86 -49.78 41.10
CA LEU A 17 -23.05 -50.54 42.08
C LEU A 17 -23.62 -51.92 42.43
N PRO A 18 -22.78 -52.79 43.01
CA PRO A 18 -23.10 -53.32 44.35
C PRO A 18 -21.89 -53.39 45.32
N SER A 19 -22.20 -53.52 46.60
CA SER A 19 -21.35 -53.83 47.77
C SER A 19 -22.16 -54.76 48.70
N PRO A 20 -21.63 -55.36 49.79
CA PRO A 20 -20.35 -56.05 50.06
C PRO A 20 -20.62 -57.53 50.53
N PRO A 21 -19.67 -58.25 51.16
CA PRO A 21 -19.91 -58.65 52.56
C PRO A 21 -18.67 -58.77 53.49
N ASP A 22 -18.99 -58.83 54.79
CA ASP A 22 -18.20 -58.94 56.02
C ASP A 22 -17.45 -60.27 56.23
N VAL A 23 -16.41 -60.28 57.09
CA VAL A 23 -16.12 -61.32 58.12
C VAL A 23 -15.26 -60.72 59.25
N ASP A 24 -15.64 -61.10 60.48
CA ASP A 24 -15.20 -60.76 61.84
C ASP A 24 -13.82 -61.32 62.27
N ASP A 25 -13.19 -60.77 63.33
CA ASP A 25 -13.23 -61.31 64.71
C ASP A 25 -12.17 -60.74 65.69
N GLU A 26 -12.71 -60.35 66.86
CA GLU A 26 -12.29 -60.56 68.26
C GLU A 26 -11.08 -59.90 69.01
N LEU A 27 -11.49 -59.26 70.14
CA LEU A 27 -10.97 -59.24 71.53
C LEU A 27 -9.64 -58.53 71.89
N ASP A 28 -9.67 -57.48 72.74
CA ASP A 28 -9.78 -57.63 74.21
C ASP A 28 -9.82 -56.28 74.99
N HIS A 29 -10.15 -56.40 76.28
CA HIS A 29 -10.73 -55.51 77.31
C HIS A 29 -10.09 -54.16 77.78
N ASP A 30 -11.02 -53.21 78.05
CA ASP A 30 -11.30 -52.35 79.25
C ASP A 30 -10.47 -51.17 79.82
N LEU A 31 -11.23 -50.05 79.94
CA LEU A 31 -11.42 -49.08 81.05
C LEU A 31 -10.28 -48.17 81.57
N SER A 32 -10.39 -46.85 81.30
CA SER A 32 -10.87 -45.81 82.27
C SER A 32 -10.37 -44.37 81.97
N ASP A 33 -11.31 -43.43 82.15
CA ASP A 33 -11.20 -42.02 82.59
C ASP A 33 -10.58 -40.86 81.75
N THR A 34 -11.52 -40.05 81.25
CA THR A 34 -11.59 -38.56 81.22
C THR A 34 -10.69 -37.72 80.27
N PRO A 35 -11.19 -36.56 79.77
CA PRO A 35 -10.81 -36.04 78.45
C PRO A 35 -9.67 -35.02 78.51
N LYS A 36 -8.65 -35.20 77.65
CA LYS A 36 -7.65 -34.18 77.35
C LYS A 36 -7.69 -33.80 75.88
N LYS A 37 -7.90 -32.50 75.64
CA LYS A 37 -7.79 -31.81 74.35
C LYS A 37 -6.47 -32.17 73.67
N SER A 38 -6.54 -32.74 72.46
CA SER A 38 -5.40 -32.81 71.55
C SER A 38 -5.72 -32.13 70.22
N THR A 39 -4.80 -31.24 69.88
CA THR A 39 -4.54 -30.56 68.62
C THR A 39 -4.88 -31.34 67.35
N THR A 40 -5.78 -30.80 66.53
CA THR A 40 -5.90 -31.16 65.11
C THR A 40 -5.19 -30.10 64.27
N ARG A 41 -4.02 -30.46 63.74
CA ARG A 41 -3.23 -29.68 62.78
C ARG A 41 -3.98 -29.64 61.45
N ARG A 42 -4.83 -28.63 61.26
CA ARG A 42 -5.51 -28.36 59.98
C ARG A 42 -4.49 -27.77 59.01
N ARG A 43 -4.03 -28.59 58.07
CA ARG A 43 -3.16 -28.19 56.94
C ARG A 43 -3.96 -27.21 56.07
N ARG A 44 -3.82 -25.90 56.29
CA ARG A 44 -4.28 -24.85 55.37
C ARG A 44 -3.25 -24.74 54.25
N PHE A 45 -3.63 -25.11 53.04
CA PHE A 45 -2.98 -24.64 51.83
C PHE A 45 -3.26 -23.14 51.70
N PRO A 46 -2.25 -22.27 51.49
CA PRO A 46 -2.49 -20.87 51.17
C PRO A 46 -2.79 -20.78 49.67
N THR A 47 -4.05 -20.55 49.33
CA THR A 47 -4.39 -20.01 48.01
C THR A 47 -4.27 -18.49 48.13
N GLU A 48 -3.06 -17.97 47.92
CA GLU A 48 -2.90 -16.52 47.70
C GLU A 48 -3.52 -16.18 46.35
N LEU A 49 -4.73 -15.64 46.38
CA LEU A 49 -5.27 -14.86 45.27
C LEU A 49 -4.47 -13.56 45.25
N VAL A 50 -3.46 -13.50 44.36
CA VAL A 50 -2.75 -12.27 44.01
C VAL A 50 -3.81 -11.20 43.71
N GLN A 51 -3.88 -10.14 44.52
CA GLN A 51 -4.83 -9.08 44.30
C GLN A 51 -4.37 -8.23 43.12
N ILE A 52 -5.29 -7.79 42.26
CA ILE A 52 -4.99 -6.99 41.07
C ILE A 52 -4.19 -5.71 41.42
N ALA A 53 -4.38 -5.18 42.63
CA ALA A 53 -3.64 -4.04 43.15
C ALA A 53 -2.13 -4.32 43.30
N ASP A 54 -1.75 -5.55 43.67
CA ASP A 54 -0.34 -5.94 43.86
C ASP A 54 0.39 -6.04 42.52
N VAL A 55 -0.31 -6.44 41.46
CA VAL A 55 0.26 -6.53 40.10
C VAL A 55 0.45 -5.14 39.47
N ILE A 56 -0.49 -4.22 39.70
CA ILE A 56 -0.42 -2.84 39.18
C ILE A 56 0.68 -2.03 39.88
N ALA A 57 1.04 -2.40 41.11
CA ALA A 57 2.12 -1.77 41.86
C ALA A 57 3.52 -2.20 41.42
N LEU A 58 3.64 -3.19 40.51
CA LEU A 58 4.94 -3.66 40.05
C LEU A 58 5.64 -2.59 39.17
N PRO A 59 6.95 -2.36 39.35
CA PRO A 59 7.69 -1.32 38.63
C PRO A 59 7.60 -1.44 37.10
N TRP A 60 7.55 -2.67 36.56
CA TRP A 60 7.51 -2.93 35.12
C TRP A 60 6.10 -2.81 34.50
N PHE A 61 5.06 -2.61 35.31
CA PHE A 61 3.67 -2.65 34.84
C PHE A 61 3.35 -1.54 33.81
N GLY A 62 3.94 -0.35 33.96
CA GLY A 62 3.84 0.75 32.99
C GLY A 62 4.39 0.36 31.61
N TRP A 63 5.51 -0.36 31.56
CA TRP A 63 6.08 -0.89 30.33
C TRP A 63 5.16 -1.96 29.71
N PHE A 64 4.69 -2.91 30.53
CA PHE A 64 3.74 -3.92 30.07
C PHE A 64 2.48 -3.32 29.45
N PHE A 65 1.92 -2.26 30.04
CA PHE A 65 0.78 -1.54 29.46
C PHE A 65 1.08 -0.99 28.07
N VAL A 66 2.23 -0.33 27.88
CA VAL A 66 2.62 0.22 26.57
C VAL A 66 2.72 -0.89 25.52
N TYR A 67 3.33 -2.02 25.87
CA TYR A 67 3.41 -3.18 24.97
C TYR A 67 2.05 -3.80 24.69
N ALA A 68 1.30 -4.15 25.74
CA ALA A 68 0.02 -4.81 25.61
C ALA A 68 -0.99 -3.98 24.80
N PHE A 69 -1.08 -2.67 25.07
CA PHE A 69 -2.00 -1.79 24.37
C PHE A 69 -1.62 -1.61 22.90
N THR A 70 -0.34 -1.31 22.62
CA THR A 70 0.14 -1.06 21.25
C THR A 70 0.11 -2.32 20.39
N LEU A 71 0.58 -3.46 20.92
CA LEU A 71 0.55 -4.73 20.21
C LEU A 71 -0.87 -5.24 19.98
N PHE A 72 -1.80 -4.97 20.91
CA PHE A 72 -3.22 -5.26 20.69
C PHE A 72 -3.77 -4.47 19.50
N CYS A 73 -3.47 -3.16 19.40
CA CYS A 73 -3.87 -2.34 18.26
C CYS A 73 -3.33 -2.92 16.94
N PHE A 74 -2.04 -3.23 16.86
CA PHE A 74 -1.46 -3.82 15.65
C PHE A 74 -2.05 -5.19 15.32
N SER A 75 -2.19 -6.08 16.31
CA SER A 75 -2.71 -7.43 16.10
C SER A 75 -4.14 -7.43 15.57
N VAL A 76 -5.01 -6.56 16.10
CA VAL A 76 -6.39 -6.43 15.62
C VAL A 76 -6.41 -5.97 14.17
N SER A 77 -5.64 -4.92 13.84
CA SER A 77 -5.53 -4.39 12.49
C SER A 77 -4.98 -5.41 11.48
N ARG A 78 -3.96 -6.19 11.87
CA ARG A 78 -3.42 -7.28 11.02
C ARG A 78 -4.46 -8.36 10.74
N GLY A 79 -5.24 -8.75 11.76
CA GLY A 79 -6.31 -9.73 11.59
C GLY A 79 -7.34 -9.31 10.54
N VAL A 80 -7.63 -8.00 10.43
CA VAL A 80 -8.57 -7.45 9.43
C VAL A 80 -8.00 -7.50 8.01
N VAL A 81 -6.71 -7.20 7.83
CA VAL A 81 -6.12 -6.97 6.50
C VAL A 81 -5.36 -8.16 5.92
N LEU A 82 -5.02 -9.16 6.73
CA LEU A 82 -4.21 -10.31 6.29
C LEU A 82 -4.76 -11.01 5.04
N LYS A 83 -6.09 -11.15 4.94
CA LYS A 83 -6.70 -11.76 3.75
C LYS A 83 -6.50 -10.90 2.50
N SER A 84 -6.66 -9.58 2.62
CA SER A 84 -6.45 -8.65 1.50
C SER A 84 -4.99 -8.61 1.05
N LEU A 85 -4.04 -8.69 1.99
CA LEU A 85 -2.61 -8.79 1.67
C LEU A 85 -2.27 -10.07 0.92
N ALA A 86 -2.84 -11.21 1.35
CA ALA A 86 -2.64 -12.47 0.67
C ALA A 86 -3.18 -12.46 -0.78
N THR A 87 -4.31 -11.76 -1.01
CA THR A 87 -4.86 -11.60 -2.37
C THR A 87 -4.12 -10.56 -3.20
N MET A 88 -3.51 -9.56 -2.57
CA MET A 88 -2.73 -8.51 -3.25
C MET A 88 -1.41 -9.06 -3.80
N TYR A 89 -0.70 -9.87 -3.02
CA TYR A 89 0.65 -10.36 -3.35
C TYR A 89 0.70 -11.81 -3.84
N GLY A 90 -0.38 -12.56 -3.73
CA GLY A 90 -0.42 -13.98 -4.04
C GLY A 90 -1.74 -14.40 -4.69
N SER A 91 -1.94 -15.71 -4.76
CA SER A 91 -3.17 -16.31 -5.24
C SER A 91 -4.06 -16.73 -4.06
N PRO A 92 -5.37 -16.95 -4.27
CA PRO A 92 -6.24 -17.50 -3.24
C PRO A 92 -5.79 -18.86 -2.68
N ARG A 93 -4.95 -19.61 -3.41
CA ARG A 93 -4.41 -20.90 -2.98
C ARG A 93 -3.28 -20.76 -1.96
N ASP A 94 -2.63 -19.60 -1.92
CA ASP A 94 -1.50 -19.33 -1.03
C ASP A 94 -1.95 -18.98 0.40
N TYR A 95 -3.25 -18.72 0.61
CA TYR A 95 -3.85 -18.39 1.91
C TYR A 95 -4.02 -19.60 2.84
N THR A 96 -2.92 -20.30 3.09
CA THR A 96 -2.85 -21.51 3.92
C THR A 96 -2.70 -21.20 5.41
N ALA A 97 -2.89 -22.20 6.29
CA ALA A 97 -2.64 -22.04 7.73
C ALA A 97 -1.17 -21.72 8.04
N SER A 98 -0.24 -22.35 7.30
CA SER A 98 1.20 -22.09 7.40
C SER A 98 1.53 -20.63 7.06
N PHE A 99 1.01 -20.13 5.94
CA PHE A 99 1.19 -18.73 5.55
C PHE A 99 0.68 -17.77 6.63
N LYS A 100 -0.53 -18.00 7.19
CA LYS A 100 -1.08 -17.14 8.25
C LYS A 100 -0.17 -17.11 9.48
N ALA A 101 0.31 -18.28 9.91
CA ALA A 101 1.19 -18.37 11.07
C ALA A 101 2.52 -17.64 10.82
N ALA A 102 3.12 -17.80 9.63
CA ALA A 102 4.36 -17.13 9.27
C ALA A 102 4.20 -15.61 9.17
N ALA A 103 3.17 -15.12 8.47
CA ALA A 103 2.91 -13.69 8.30
C ALA A 103 2.55 -12.99 9.62
N LEU A 104 1.73 -13.62 10.47
CA LEU A 104 1.40 -13.09 11.79
C LEU A 104 2.61 -13.16 12.75
N GLY A 105 3.40 -14.23 12.69
CA GLY A 105 4.60 -14.40 13.49
C GLY A 105 5.65 -13.32 13.18
N LEU A 106 6.02 -13.17 11.90
CA LEU A 106 6.94 -12.13 11.47
C LEU A 106 6.38 -10.74 11.75
N GLY A 107 5.09 -10.52 11.49
CA GLY A 107 4.44 -9.23 11.77
C GLY A 107 4.48 -8.87 13.26
N THR A 108 4.31 -9.85 14.15
CA THR A 108 4.39 -9.63 15.61
C THR A 108 5.82 -9.27 16.03
N LEU A 109 6.85 -9.86 15.41
CA LEU A 109 8.24 -9.50 15.66
C LEU A 109 8.54 -8.05 15.25
N GLU A 110 8.07 -7.64 14.07
CA GLU A 110 8.19 -6.25 13.60
C GLU A 110 7.43 -5.28 14.52
N ASP A 111 6.20 -5.62 14.90
CA ASP A 111 5.37 -4.81 15.80
C ASP A 111 6.03 -4.66 17.19
N PHE A 112 6.69 -5.72 17.67
CA PHE A 112 7.42 -5.70 18.93
C PHE A 112 8.61 -4.73 18.88
N VAL A 113 9.40 -4.75 17.80
CA VAL A 113 10.50 -3.80 17.61
C VAL A 113 9.97 -2.36 17.50
N CYS A 114 8.91 -2.14 16.73
CA CYS A 114 8.26 -0.84 16.60
C CYS A 114 7.76 -0.30 17.95
N THR A 115 7.11 -1.16 18.73
CA THR A 115 6.62 -0.82 20.08
C THR A 115 7.77 -0.56 21.07
N THR A 116 8.90 -1.25 20.90
CA THR A 116 10.10 -1.02 21.72
C THR A 116 10.67 0.37 21.51
N TYR A 117 10.71 0.87 20.27
CA TYR A 117 11.11 2.26 20.01
C TYR A 117 10.13 3.27 20.63
N LEU A 118 8.83 3.02 20.55
CA LEU A 118 7.82 3.85 21.21
C LEU A 118 8.03 3.89 22.73
N ALA A 119 8.21 2.73 23.36
CA ALA A 119 8.43 2.62 24.80
C ALA A 119 9.72 3.35 25.23
N CYS A 120 10.81 3.21 24.47
CA CYS A 120 12.06 3.92 24.73
C CYS A 120 11.92 5.44 24.58
N ALA A 121 11.18 5.92 23.56
CA ALA A 121 10.94 7.35 23.37
C ALA A 121 10.10 7.95 24.51
N LEU A 122 9.07 7.22 24.96
CA LEU A 122 8.26 7.61 26.12
C LEU A 122 9.07 7.62 27.41
N TRP A 123 9.92 6.60 27.62
CA TRP A 123 10.79 6.51 28.79
C TRP A 123 11.81 7.64 28.84
N LEU A 124 12.43 7.97 27.69
CA LEU A 124 13.34 9.10 27.58
C LEU A 124 12.62 10.41 27.93
N PHE A 125 11.40 10.60 27.42
CA PHE A 125 10.59 11.76 27.77
C PHE A 125 10.28 11.84 29.27
N ASP A 126 9.80 10.74 29.88
CA ASP A 126 9.47 10.72 31.31
C ASP A 126 10.71 11.02 32.17
N THR A 127 11.88 10.52 31.77
CA THR A 127 13.18 10.79 32.43
C THR A 127 13.59 12.26 32.33
N LEU A 128 13.47 12.86 31.14
CA LEU A 128 13.77 14.27 30.92
C LEU A 128 12.79 15.18 31.66
N LYS A 129 11.51 14.81 31.69
CA LYS A 129 10.46 15.50 32.45
C LYS A 129 10.77 15.47 33.95
N LEU A 130 11.14 14.31 34.51
CA LEU A 130 11.51 14.18 35.92
C LEU A 130 12.68 15.10 36.28
N THR A 131 13.73 15.08 35.45
CA THR A 131 14.92 15.94 35.62
C THR A 131 14.56 17.43 35.54
N ALA A 132 13.67 17.83 34.63
CA ALA A 132 13.18 19.20 34.51
C ALA A 132 12.36 19.61 35.73
N ILE A 133 11.47 18.75 36.22
CA ILE A 133 10.67 19.00 37.43
C ILE A 133 11.58 19.21 38.63
N GLU A 134 12.59 18.38 38.83
CA GLU A 134 13.56 18.54 39.93
C GLU A 134 14.27 19.91 39.86
N ARG A 135 14.69 20.33 38.66
CA ARG A 135 15.39 21.61 38.45
C ARG A 135 14.49 22.84 38.68
N PHE A 136 13.24 22.80 38.23
CA PHE A 136 12.30 23.92 38.26
C PHE A 136 11.41 23.98 39.52
N SER A 137 11.29 22.88 40.27
CA SER A 137 10.51 22.82 41.52
C SER A 137 11.02 23.80 42.60
N SER A 138 12.30 24.19 42.51
CA SER A 138 12.91 25.19 43.40
C SER A 138 12.43 26.63 43.17
N GLN A 139 11.80 26.93 42.02
CA GLN A 139 11.45 28.30 41.61
C GLN A 139 9.95 28.55 41.36
N VAL A 140 9.10 27.52 41.25
CA VAL A 140 7.70 27.65 40.81
C VAL A 140 6.74 26.91 41.75
N HIS A 141 5.51 27.43 41.90
CA HIS A 141 4.45 26.84 42.73
C HIS A 141 4.16 25.38 42.32
N ALA A 142 4.19 24.45 43.29
CA ALA A 142 4.08 23.00 43.05
C ALA A 142 2.83 22.58 42.24
N LEU A 143 1.74 23.33 42.35
CA LEU A 143 0.50 23.08 41.62
C LEU A 143 0.65 23.34 40.11
N VAL A 144 1.41 24.39 39.73
CA VAL A 144 1.67 24.72 38.32
C VAL A 144 2.55 23.66 37.67
N VAL A 145 3.59 23.19 38.38
CA VAL A 145 4.50 22.13 37.90
C VAL A 145 3.72 20.83 37.64
N ARG A 146 2.78 20.47 38.52
CA ARG A 146 1.94 19.28 38.35
C ARG A 146 0.99 19.38 37.14
N VAL A 147 0.32 20.52 36.97
CA VAL A 147 -0.60 20.73 35.84
C VAL A 147 0.16 20.72 34.51
N VAL A 148 1.28 21.45 34.42
CA VAL A 148 2.12 21.48 33.22
C VAL A 148 2.70 20.10 32.91
N GLY A 149 3.16 19.36 33.92
CA GLY A 149 3.68 18.00 33.75
C GLY A 149 2.63 17.02 33.22
N ASN A 150 1.37 17.13 33.68
CA ASN A 150 0.28 16.30 33.18
C ASN A 150 -0.09 16.64 31.74
N ILE A 151 -0.17 17.94 31.40
CA ILE A 151 -0.41 18.38 30.02
C ILE A 151 0.70 17.86 29.10
N ALA A 152 1.97 18.01 29.50
CA ALA A 152 3.10 17.53 28.71
C ALA A 152 3.06 16.01 28.50
N THR A 153 2.75 15.24 29.56
CA THR A 153 2.63 13.77 29.48
C THR A 153 1.52 13.36 28.53
N PHE A 154 0.37 14.03 28.59
CA PHE A 154 -0.75 13.79 27.70
C PHE A 154 -0.34 14.06 26.25
N THR A 155 0.15 15.26 25.98
CA THR A 155 0.47 15.72 24.62
C THR A 155 1.56 14.86 23.98
N VAL A 156 2.66 14.59 24.68
CA VAL A 156 3.77 13.79 24.12
C VAL A 156 3.34 12.34 23.93
N SER A 157 2.63 11.73 24.89
CA SER A 157 2.13 10.36 24.74
C SER A 157 1.15 10.24 23.57
N TRP A 158 0.27 11.23 23.41
CA TRP A 158 -0.69 11.27 22.30
C TRP A 158 0.02 11.40 20.95
N ILE A 159 0.95 12.34 20.82
CA ILE A 159 1.70 12.58 19.58
C ILE A 159 2.53 11.36 19.21
N LEU A 160 3.31 10.80 20.13
CA LEU A 160 4.15 9.63 19.85
C LEU A 160 3.32 8.41 19.45
N PHE A 161 2.19 8.18 20.13
CA PHE A 161 1.29 7.09 19.75
C PHE A 161 0.71 7.29 18.34
N VAL A 162 0.26 8.50 18.00
CA VAL A 162 -0.24 8.81 16.66
C VAL A 162 0.86 8.66 15.62
N LEU A 163 2.07 9.16 15.87
CA LEU A 163 3.21 9.02 14.94
C LEU A 163 3.54 7.55 14.64
N VAL A 164 3.39 6.67 15.62
CA VAL A 164 3.70 5.24 15.46
C VAL A 164 2.55 4.47 14.81
N VAL A 165 1.30 4.75 15.17
CA VAL A 165 0.14 3.95 14.72
C VAL A 165 -0.50 4.53 13.46
N ALA A 166 -0.41 5.84 13.19
CA ALA A 166 -1.04 6.46 12.03
C ALA A 166 -0.51 5.93 10.68
N PRO A 167 0.82 5.80 10.45
CA PRO A 167 1.32 5.25 9.18
C PRO A 167 0.83 3.81 8.95
N PHE A 168 0.83 2.99 10.01
CA PHE A 168 0.29 1.63 9.98
C PHE A 168 -1.22 1.59 9.69
N ALA A 169 -2.01 2.47 10.32
CA ALA A 169 -3.45 2.57 10.08
C ALA A 169 -3.77 3.10 8.67
N ALA A 170 -2.95 4.02 8.15
CA ALA A 170 -3.05 4.52 6.77
C ALA A 170 -2.71 3.41 5.76
N ASP A 171 -1.68 2.63 6.02
CA ASP A 171 -1.33 1.44 5.22
C ASP A 171 -2.50 0.45 5.15
N MET A 172 -3.10 0.15 6.30
CA MET A 172 -4.28 -0.70 6.40
C MET A 172 -5.43 -0.21 5.50
N LEU A 173 -5.72 1.09 5.51
CA LEU A 173 -6.76 1.69 4.67
C LEU A 173 -6.40 1.63 3.18
N LEU A 174 -5.14 1.85 2.83
CA LEU A 174 -4.67 1.79 1.44
C LEU A 174 -4.74 0.37 0.89
N VAL A 175 -4.35 -0.64 1.66
CA VAL A 175 -4.46 -2.04 1.24
C VAL A 175 -5.92 -2.43 1.04
N LEU A 176 -6.82 -2.01 1.94
CA LEU A 176 -8.23 -2.40 1.86
C LEU A 176 -9.03 -1.73 0.74
N ASN A 177 -8.64 -0.51 0.33
CA ASN A 177 -9.43 0.29 -0.60
C ASN A 177 -8.75 0.51 -1.95
N ARG A 178 -7.41 0.41 -2.01
CA ARG A 178 -6.61 0.82 -3.17
C ARG A 178 -5.57 -0.22 -3.59
N ASP A 179 -5.45 -1.36 -2.90
CA ASP A 179 -4.40 -2.37 -3.13
C ASP A 179 -3.00 -1.73 -3.18
N MET A 180 -2.73 -0.80 -2.25
CA MET A 180 -1.49 -0.04 -2.15
C MET A 180 -0.93 -0.09 -0.73
N ARG A 181 0.39 0.10 -0.60
CA ARG A 181 1.07 0.24 0.69
C ARG A 181 1.36 1.71 0.99
N PHE A 182 1.34 2.06 2.27
CA PHE A 182 1.75 3.37 2.74
C PHE A 182 3.26 3.56 2.57
N THR A 183 3.64 4.76 2.14
CA THR A 183 5.02 5.25 2.17
C THR A 183 5.01 6.76 2.42
N LEU A 184 6.08 7.33 2.96
CA LEU A 184 6.23 8.79 3.06
C LEU A 184 6.31 9.45 1.68
N ASP A 185 6.85 8.74 0.68
CA ASP A 185 6.83 9.16 -0.72
C ASP A 185 5.40 9.34 -1.27
N LEU A 186 4.45 8.49 -0.85
CA LEU A 186 3.03 8.66 -1.19
C LEU A 186 2.45 9.93 -0.58
N VAL A 187 2.78 10.25 0.67
CA VAL A 187 2.36 11.50 1.31
C VAL A 187 2.96 12.70 0.59
N ALA A 188 4.25 12.66 0.26
CA ALA A 188 4.90 13.71 -0.50
C ALA A 188 4.26 13.91 -1.88
N THR A 189 3.90 12.82 -2.56
CA THR A 189 3.21 12.85 -3.85
C THR A 189 1.79 13.41 -3.72
N LEU A 190 1.04 13.04 -2.68
CA LEU A 190 -0.28 13.62 -2.38
C LEU A 190 -0.22 15.14 -2.13
N ILE A 191 0.85 15.62 -1.50
CA ILE A 191 1.08 17.05 -1.28
C ILE A 191 1.45 17.74 -2.60
N ARG A 192 2.39 17.17 -3.37
CA ARG A 192 2.85 17.73 -4.65
C ARG A 192 1.75 17.77 -5.70
N GLU A 193 1.02 16.67 -5.85
CA GLU A 193 0.00 16.46 -6.88
C GLU A 193 -1.42 16.67 -6.37
N ARG A 194 -1.60 17.41 -5.27
CA ARG A 194 -2.89 17.65 -4.61
C ARG A 194 -3.99 18.07 -5.58
N HIS A 195 -3.67 18.94 -6.53
CA HIS A 195 -4.63 19.47 -7.50
C HIS A 195 -5.16 18.36 -8.42
N HIS A 196 -4.31 17.42 -8.81
CA HIS A 196 -4.68 16.28 -9.66
C HIS A 196 -5.35 15.17 -8.85
N LEU A 197 -4.74 14.76 -7.73
CA LEU A 197 -5.21 13.64 -6.92
C LEU A 197 -6.46 13.98 -6.08
N GLY A 198 -6.72 15.25 -5.80
CA GLY A 198 -7.95 15.70 -5.15
C GLY A 198 -9.22 15.42 -5.95
N HIS A 199 -9.08 15.11 -7.25
CA HIS A 199 -10.17 14.74 -8.14
C HIS A 199 -10.27 13.23 -8.41
N ALA A 200 -9.45 12.41 -7.74
CA ALA A 200 -9.58 10.97 -7.80
C ALA A 200 -10.95 10.54 -7.25
N PRO A 201 -11.65 9.60 -7.91
CA PRO A 201 -12.93 9.11 -7.41
C PRO A 201 -12.70 8.38 -6.08
N ILE A 202 -13.30 8.90 -5.01
CA ILE A 202 -13.34 8.27 -3.68
C ILE A 202 -14.76 7.75 -3.45
N SER A 203 -14.88 6.48 -3.09
CA SER A 203 -16.20 5.91 -2.81
C SER A 203 -16.70 6.37 -1.44
N SER A 204 -18.03 6.42 -1.26
CA SER A 204 -18.62 6.72 0.06
C SER A 204 -18.21 5.71 1.13
N GLU A 205 -18.01 4.45 0.73
CA GLU A 205 -17.52 3.38 1.63
C GLU A 205 -16.07 3.62 2.07
N GLU A 206 -15.20 4.04 1.15
CA GLU A 206 -13.82 4.40 1.45
C GLU A 206 -13.77 5.57 2.44
N PHE A 207 -14.61 6.58 2.22
CA PHE A 207 -14.75 7.72 3.13
C PHE A 207 -15.21 7.25 4.53
N GLN A 208 -16.28 6.45 4.61
CA GLN A 208 -16.78 5.96 5.89
C GLN A 208 -15.74 5.11 6.64
N ARG A 209 -15.00 4.24 5.93
CA ARG A 209 -13.91 3.45 6.51
C ARG A 209 -12.78 4.35 7.03
N ALA A 210 -12.38 5.35 6.25
CA ALA A 210 -11.35 6.31 6.66
C ALA A 210 -11.77 7.07 7.93
N TYR A 211 -13.01 7.55 8.02
CA TYR A 211 -13.53 8.20 9.22
C TYR A 211 -13.58 7.26 10.42
N THR A 212 -13.98 6.01 10.21
CA THR A 212 -14.06 5.01 11.29
C THR A 212 -12.68 4.69 11.84
N VAL A 213 -11.71 4.41 10.97
CA VAL A 213 -10.33 4.11 11.37
C VAL A 213 -9.66 5.34 12.00
N GLY A 214 -9.83 6.53 11.42
CA GLY A 214 -9.33 7.77 12.00
C GLY A 214 -9.92 8.05 13.38
N GLY A 215 -11.23 7.86 13.55
CA GLY A 215 -11.92 8.00 14.84
C GLY A 215 -11.43 7.00 15.88
N LEU A 216 -11.23 5.73 15.49
CA LEU A 216 -10.65 4.69 16.36
C LEU A 216 -9.22 5.04 16.77
N LEU A 217 -8.39 5.51 15.84
CA LEU A 217 -7.02 5.95 16.13
C LEU A 217 -7.00 7.10 17.14
N VAL A 218 -7.79 8.14 16.91
CA VAL A 218 -7.89 9.29 17.84
C VAL A 218 -8.39 8.84 19.21
N THR A 219 -9.38 7.94 19.26
CA THR A 219 -9.92 7.39 20.51
C THR A 219 -8.85 6.59 21.25
N ALA A 220 -8.17 5.67 20.56
CA ALA A 220 -7.11 4.84 21.15
C ALA A 220 -5.94 5.70 21.66
N ALA A 221 -5.50 6.69 20.88
CA ALA A 221 -4.45 7.63 21.29
C ALA A 221 -4.86 8.43 22.53
N THR A 222 -6.12 8.87 22.59
CA THR A 222 -6.66 9.62 23.73
C THR A 222 -6.74 8.73 24.97
N VAL A 223 -7.24 7.50 24.86
CA VAL A 223 -7.29 6.55 25.98
C VAL A 223 -5.88 6.23 26.47
N PHE A 224 -4.94 5.96 25.56
CA PHE A 224 -3.54 5.70 25.89
C PHE A 224 -2.91 6.87 26.67
N ALA A 225 -3.06 8.09 26.17
CA ALA A 225 -2.54 9.29 26.80
C ALA A 225 -3.22 9.59 28.14
N LEU A 226 -4.54 9.42 28.25
CA LEU A 226 -5.30 9.61 29.50
C LEU A 226 -4.81 8.64 30.58
N ILE A 227 -4.72 7.35 30.26
CA ILE A 227 -4.20 6.34 31.20
C ILE A 227 -2.81 6.73 31.66
N ARG A 228 -1.89 7.08 30.75
CA ARG A 228 -0.53 7.55 31.11
C ARG A 228 -0.50 8.79 31.99
N THR A 229 -1.50 9.66 31.89
CA THR A 229 -1.55 10.90 32.68
C THR A 229 -2.17 10.72 34.06
N TRP A 230 -3.12 9.80 34.21
CA TRP A 230 -3.89 9.63 35.44
C TRP A 230 -3.36 8.50 36.31
N ALA A 231 -2.78 7.47 35.69
CA ALA A 231 -2.18 6.36 36.39
C ALA A 231 -0.73 6.66 36.75
N GLY A 232 -0.44 6.80 38.05
CA GLY A 232 0.94 6.94 38.54
C GLY A 232 1.84 5.76 38.17
N TRP A 233 1.27 4.55 38.03
CA TRP A 233 2.00 3.33 37.62
C TRP A 233 2.41 3.34 36.14
N ALA A 234 1.86 4.24 35.32
CA ALA A 234 2.16 4.32 33.90
C ALA A 234 3.41 5.20 33.61
N ASP A 235 3.98 5.81 34.64
CA ASP A 235 5.27 6.49 34.57
C ASP A 235 6.38 5.46 34.30
N LEU A 236 7.06 5.59 33.16
CA LEU A 236 8.06 4.62 32.75
C LEU A 236 9.37 4.76 33.54
N THR A 237 9.55 5.86 34.29
CA THR A 237 10.72 6.03 35.17
C THR A 237 10.71 5.09 36.38
N LEU A 238 9.54 4.52 36.73
CA LEU A 238 9.41 3.55 37.82
C LEU A 238 10.25 2.30 37.63
N TRP A 239 10.48 1.90 36.37
CA TRP A 239 11.40 0.83 36.03
C TRP A 239 12.42 1.33 35.03
N ASN A 240 13.67 1.37 35.47
CA ASN A 240 14.77 1.70 34.60
C ASN A 240 15.27 0.40 33.94
N PRO A 241 15.15 0.25 32.62
CA PRO A 241 15.64 -0.94 31.92
C PRO A 241 17.17 -1.06 31.95
N THR A 242 17.90 0.00 32.37
CA THR A 242 19.32 -0.08 32.67
C THR A 242 19.62 -0.62 34.07
N HIS A 243 18.64 -1.02 34.89
CA HIS A 243 18.87 -1.65 36.19
C HIS A 243 18.36 -3.10 36.13
N GLY A 244 19.28 -4.04 35.91
CA GLY A 244 19.01 -5.47 36.11
C GLY A 244 18.75 -5.76 37.60
N GLU A 245 17.76 -6.59 37.88
CA GLU A 245 17.28 -6.98 39.21
C GLU A 245 18.43 -7.26 40.20
N GLU A 246 18.69 -6.35 41.13
CA GLU A 246 19.31 -6.70 42.41
C GLU A 246 18.17 -6.99 43.39
N GLY A 247 18.10 -8.26 43.80
CA GLY A 247 17.02 -8.83 44.59
C GLY A 247 16.79 -8.11 45.94
N GLN A 248 15.53 -8.11 46.35
CA GLN A 248 15.09 -7.81 47.70
C GLN A 248 15.81 -8.72 48.71
N GLU A 249 16.79 -8.20 49.45
CA GLU A 249 17.11 -8.75 50.76
C GLU A 249 16.33 -8.01 51.84
N GLY A 250 15.53 -8.80 52.56
CA GLY A 250 14.59 -8.35 53.56
C GLY A 250 15.26 -7.64 54.73
N ALA A 251 14.58 -6.61 55.21
CA ALA A 251 14.87 -5.93 56.45
C ALA A 251 14.88 -6.92 57.62
N THR A 252 16.05 -7.15 58.20
CA THR A 252 16.17 -7.61 59.59
C THR A 252 17.11 -6.66 60.30
N VAL A 253 16.53 -5.89 61.22
CA VAL A 253 17.22 -4.96 62.10
C VAL A 253 18.06 -5.76 63.10
N GLN A 254 19.37 -5.51 63.12
CA GLN A 254 20.19 -5.69 64.32
C GLN A 254 21.25 -4.58 64.34
N GLU A 255 21.09 -3.66 65.29
CA GLU A 255 22.16 -2.76 65.73
C GLU A 255 23.28 -3.59 66.36
N GLU A 256 24.53 -3.42 65.90
CA GLU A 256 25.63 -3.04 66.80
C GLU A 256 26.92 -2.64 66.06
N GLN A 257 27.44 -1.50 66.48
CA GLN A 257 28.83 -1.04 66.58
C GLN A 257 29.69 -0.72 65.34
N LEU A 258 29.98 0.58 65.29
CA LEU A 258 31.01 1.32 64.58
C LEU A 258 32.44 0.76 64.81
N SER A 259 33.16 0.44 63.74
CA SER A 259 34.60 0.75 63.66
C SER A 259 35.03 1.01 62.21
N SER A 260 35.85 2.05 62.08
CA SER A 260 36.33 2.71 60.88
C SER A 260 37.39 1.91 60.12
N VAL A 261 37.22 1.68 58.81
CA VAL A 261 38.33 1.56 57.85
C VAL A 261 37.82 2.00 56.46
N THR A 262 38.61 2.86 55.82
CA THR A 262 38.62 3.30 54.42
C THR A 262 37.87 2.43 53.40
N ASP A 263 36.94 3.03 52.64
CA ASP A 263 36.69 2.58 51.27
C ASP A 263 36.12 3.69 50.37
N SER A 264 37.00 4.34 49.61
CA SER A 264 36.64 5.21 48.49
C SER A 264 36.48 4.39 47.19
N GLN A 265 35.68 3.31 47.24
CA GLN A 265 35.41 2.43 46.10
C GLN A 265 33.93 2.01 45.82
N PRO A 266 32.84 2.64 46.31
CA PRO A 266 31.50 2.29 45.82
C PRO A 266 31.10 3.01 44.52
N TYR A 267 31.67 4.19 44.21
CA TYR A 267 31.14 5.05 43.14
C TYR A 267 31.54 4.60 41.72
N GLY A 268 32.76 4.07 41.55
CA GLY A 268 33.28 3.63 40.25
C GLY A 268 32.63 2.34 39.73
N LYS A 269 32.30 1.40 40.63
CA LYS A 269 31.65 0.13 40.28
C LYS A 269 30.19 0.32 39.85
N VAL A 270 29.48 1.25 40.49
CA VAL A 270 28.11 1.63 40.12
C VAL A 270 28.07 2.37 38.78
N LEU A 271 29.01 3.28 38.53
CA LEU A 271 29.11 3.97 37.24
C LEU A 271 29.46 3.01 36.08
N PHE A 272 30.38 2.09 36.31
CA PHE A 272 30.78 1.07 35.32
C PHE A 272 29.62 0.12 34.97
N ASN A 273 28.87 -0.36 35.96
CA ASN A 273 27.69 -1.20 35.73
C ASN A 273 26.59 -0.46 34.95
N ARG A 274 26.36 0.83 35.26
CA ARG A 274 25.41 1.67 34.52
C ARG A 274 25.82 1.88 33.06
N VAL A 275 27.11 2.06 32.79
CA VAL A 275 27.63 2.19 31.42
C VAL A 275 27.46 0.88 30.66
N ILE A 276 27.75 -0.27 31.28
CA ILE A 276 27.53 -1.59 30.66
C ILE A 276 26.05 -1.83 30.36
N GLN A 277 25.15 -1.51 31.28
CA GLN A 277 23.71 -1.70 31.11
C GLN A 277 23.13 -0.78 30.03
N ALA A 278 23.54 0.49 30.00
CA ALA A 278 23.16 1.41 28.92
C ALA A 278 23.70 0.95 27.56
N THR A 279 24.93 0.42 27.53
CA THR A 279 25.52 -0.15 26.31
C THR A 279 24.77 -1.40 25.85
N ALA A 280 24.41 -2.30 26.77
CA ALA A 280 23.64 -3.50 26.46
C ALA A 280 22.26 -3.18 25.91
N LEU A 281 21.59 -2.15 26.44
CA LEU A 281 20.30 -1.67 25.93
C LEU A 281 20.42 -1.07 24.53
N LEU A 282 21.44 -0.25 24.30
CA LEU A 282 21.74 0.31 22.97
C LEU A 282 22.06 -0.80 21.96
N VAL A 283 22.83 -1.81 22.37
CA VAL A 283 23.11 -2.99 21.55
C VAL A 283 21.83 -3.77 21.26
N ALA A 284 20.96 -3.99 22.26
CA ALA A 284 19.69 -4.68 22.06
C ALA A 284 18.76 -3.93 21.08
N LEU A 285 18.73 -2.60 21.16
CA LEU A 285 17.98 -1.74 20.22
C LEU A 285 18.51 -1.79 18.78
N VAL A 286 19.72 -2.29 18.56
CA VAL A 286 20.28 -2.50 17.20
C VAL A 286 20.17 -3.95 16.78
N VAL A 287 20.52 -4.89 17.67
CA VAL A 287 20.56 -6.33 17.39
C VAL A 287 19.16 -6.89 17.16
N ALA A 288 18.15 -6.49 17.94
CA ALA A 288 16.79 -6.98 17.74
C ALA A 288 16.22 -6.60 16.36
N PRO A 289 16.29 -5.34 15.90
CA PRO A 289 15.99 -4.99 14.51
C PRO A 289 16.77 -5.78 13.47
N MET A 290 18.08 -5.96 13.67
CA MET A 290 18.93 -6.72 12.74
C MET A 290 18.47 -8.17 12.61
N ILE A 291 18.05 -8.80 13.71
CA ILE A 291 17.46 -10.14 13.70
C ILE A 291 16.14 -10.13 12.93
N VAL A 292 15.26 -9.15 13.16
CA VAL A 292 13.98 -9.07 12.43
C VAL A 292 14.20 -8.91 10.94
N VAL A 293 15.13 -8.05 10.53
CA VAL A 293 15.55 -7.90 9.12
C VAL A 293 16.08 -9.24 8.58
N ALA A 294 16.94 -9.95 9.31
CA ALA A 294 17.46 -11.25 8.89
C ALA A 294 16.37 -12.34 8.77
N VAL A 295 15.41 -12.38 9.69
CA VAL A 295 14.26 -13.31 9.62
C VAL A 295 13.36 -12.96 8.43
N ARG A 296 13.18 -11.66 8.14
CA ARG A 296 12.50 -11.18 6.93
C ARG A 296 13.21 -11.65 5.66
N TYR A 297 14.55 -11.58 5.62
CA TYR A 297 15.36 -12.10 4.50
C TYR A 297 15.21 -13.61 4.30
N ALA A 298 15.03 -14.37 5.38
CA ALA A 298 14.79 -15.81 5.31
C ALA A 298 13.32 -16.16 4.97
N SER A 299 12.42 -15.17 4.93
CA SER A 299 10.99 -15.36 4.67
C SER A 299 10.67 -15.20 3.19
N SER A 300 9.61 -15.85 2.72
CA SER A 300 9.16 -15.65 1.34
C SER A 300 8.68 -14.20 1.13
N PRO A 301 8.81 -13.64 -0.09
CA PRO A 301 8.32 -12.28 -0.38
C PRO A 301 6.85 -12.08 0.00
N LEU A 302 6.00 -13.08 -0.24
CA LEU A 302 4.59 -13.06 0.14
C LEU A 302 4.40 -12.90 1.66
N VAL A 303 5.17 -13.65 2.47
CA VAL A 303 5.13 -13.54 3.94
C VAL A 303 5.67 -12.18 4.38
N ALA A 304 6.81 -11.75 3.84
CA ALA A 304 7.44 -10.47 4.18
C ALA A 304 6.52 -9.27 3.87
N TYR A 305 5.96 -9.18 2.67
CA TYR A 305 5.02 -8.10 2.33
C TYR A 305 3.75 -8.13 3.20
N SER A 306 3.27 -9.31 3.56
CA SER A 306 2.08 -9.45 4.42
C SER A 306 2.37 -9.13 5.90
N ALA A 307 3.60 -9.37 6.35
CA ALA A 307 4.06 -9.10 7.71
C ALA A 307 4.52 -7.65 7.92
N LEU A 308 4.82 -6.92 6.84
CA LEU A 308 5.45 -5.62 6.89
C LEU A 308 4.69 -4.59 7.75
N ASN A 309 5.37 -4.02 8.75
CA ASN A 309 4.93 -2.88 9.55
C ASN A 309 5.35 -1.58 8.85
N ALA A 310 4.38 -0.84 8.30
CA ALA A 310 4.67 0.36 7.50
C ALA A 310 5.48 1.41 8.26
N THR A 311 5.14 1.71 9.52
CA THR A 311 5.86 2.67 10.35
C THR A 311 7.33 2.29 10.52
N LEU A 312 7.59 1.04 10.89
CA LEU A 312 8.95 0.55 11.11
C LEU A 312 9.75 0.51 9.79
N ASN A 313 9.07 0.15 8.71
CA ASN A 313 9.67 0.11 7.38
C ASN A 313 10.12 1.50 6.89
N GLU A 314 9.30 2.54 7.10
CA GLU A 314 9.70 3.92 6.81
C GLU A 314 10.90 4.35 7.66
N LEU A 315 10.90 4.00 8.96
CA LEU A 315 12.00 4.30 9.86
C LEU A 315 13.32 3.65 9.42
N PHE A 316 13.26 2.44 8.85
CA PHE A 316 14.42 1.68 8.38
C PHE A 316 14.77 1.90 6.91
N GLY A 317 14.21 2.92 6.25
CA GLY A 317 14.52 3.21 4.85
C GLY A 317 14.15 2.05 3.91
N HIS A 318 13.01 1.42 4.17
CA HIS A 318 12.45 0.29 3.43
C HIS A 318 13.18 -1.06 3.55
N ALA A 319 14.06 -1.25 4.54
CA ALA A 319 14.83 -2.49 4.72
C ALA A 319 13.99 -3.76 5.01
N LEU A 320 12.71 -3.61 5.38
CA LEU A 320 11.81 -4.74 5.62
C LEU A 320 11.07 -5.18 4.35
N GLN A 321 11.09 -4.37 3.30
CA GLN A 321 10.55 -4.75 1.99
C GLN A 321 11.50 -5.75 1.30
N PRO A 322 10.96 -6.78 0.63
CA PRO A 322 11.71 -7.55 -0.35
C PRO A 322 12.38 -6.67 -1.41
N GLY A 323 13.69 -6.84 -1.56
CA GLY A 323 14.45 -6.19 -2.62
C GLY A 323 14.15 -6.82 -3.98
N ALA A 324 14.12 -6.00 -5.03
CA ALA A 324 13.85 -6.45 -6.41
C ALA A 324 14.82 -7.54 -6.93
N THR A 325 16.02 -7.63 -6.36
CA THR A 325 17.03 -8.65 -6.69
C THR A 325 16.69 -10.04 -6.14
N GLU A 326 15.85 -10.16 -5.10
CA GLU A 326 15.59 -11.45 -4.45
C GLU A 326 14.56 -12.30 -5.19
N SER A 327 13.80 -11.73 -6.12
CA SER A 327 12.62 -12.38 -6.69
C SER A 327 12.72 -12.78 -8.16
N THR A 328 13.73 -12.39 -8.95
CA THR A 328 13.70 -12.75 -10.40
C THR A 328 14.99 -12.74 -11.22
N PHE A 329 16.15 -12.33 -10.69
CA PHE A 329 17.38 -12.18 -11.51
C PHE A 329 18.55 -13.08 -11.11
N SER A 330 18.27 -14.15 -10.36
CA SER A 330 19.21 -15.25 -10.19
C SER A 330 19.29 -16.01 -11.51
N ASN A 331 20.49 -16.15 -12.09
CA ASN A 331 20.70 -17.03 -13.24
C ASN A 331 20.30 -18.45 -12.85
N ASP A 332 19.11 -18.87 -13.27
CA ASP A 332 18.63 -20.23 -13.07
C ASP A 332 19.26 -21.10 -14.16
N GLY A 333 20.45 -21.64 -13.87
CA GLY A 333 21.26 -22.40 -14.82
C GLY A 333 22.10 -21.55 -15.77
N ASP A 334 22.81 -22.20 -16.70
CA ASP A 334 23.79 -21.62 -17.64
C ASP A 334 23.22 -20.56 -18.62
N LEU A 335 21.95 -20.17 -18.48
CA LEU A 335 21.27 -19.19 -19.35
C LEU A 335 21.11 -17.84 -18.62
N PRO A 336 21.46 -16.70 -19.26
CA PRO A 336 21.19 -15.38 -18.72
C PRO A 336 19.69 -15.20 -18.45
N TRP A 337 19.31 -14.61 -17.30
CA TRP A 337 17.90 -14.43 -16.91
C TRP A 337 17.04 -13.71 -17.97
N MET A 338 17.66 -12.91 -18.83
CA MET A 338 17.03 -12.16 -19.94
C MET A 338 16.37 -13.09 -20.94
N GLU A 339 16.94 -14.27 -21.16
CA GLU A 339 16.39 -15.27 -22.08
C GLU A 339 15.00 -15.75 -21.62
N MET A 340 14.67 -15.62 -20.33
CA MET A 340 13.30 -15.88 -19.84
C MET A 340 12.27 -14.88 -20.38
N TYR A 341 12.72 -13.67 -20.75
CA TYR A 341 11.88 -12.58 -21.24
C TYR A 341 11.93 -12.42 -22.76
N ILE A 342 12.74 -13.21 -23.46
CA ILE A 342 12.85 -13.18 -24.91
C ILE A 342 12.11 -14.38 -25.47
N HIS A 343 11.22 -14.14 -26.43
CA HIS A 343 10.44 -15.22 -27.01
C HIS A 343 11.38 -16.20 -27.73
N PRO A 344 11.27 -17.53 -27.55
CA PRO A 344 12.22 -18.51 -28.10
C PRO A 344 12.38 -18.48 -29.64
N THR A 345 11.36 -17.95 -30.33
CA THR A 345 11.41 -17.78 -31.78
C THR A 345 12.23 -16.57 -32.21
N GLU A 346 12.44 -15.59 -31.33
CA GLU A 346 13.18 -14.37 -31.64
C GLU A 346 14.67 -14.68 -31.84
N ARG A 347 15.20 -14.35 -33.02
CA ARG A 347 16.64 -14.38 -33.29
C ARG A 347 17.20 -13.03 -32.94
N HIS A 348 18.14 -12.96 -32.01
CA HIS A 348 18.61 -11.69 -31.49
C HIS A 348 20.10 -11.71 -31.15
N LYS A 349 20.67 -10.53 -30.98
CA LYS A 349 22.01 -10.31 -30.42
C LYS A 349 21.87 -9.41 -29.20
N LEU A 350 22.19 -9.95 -28.02
CA LEU A 350 22.23 -9.18 -26.77
C LEU A 350 23.42 -8.22 -26.78
N TYR A 351 23.24 -7.05 -26.16
CA TYR A 351 24.29 -6.07 -25.91
C TYR A 351 24.54 -5.98 -24.41
N GLY A 352 25.29 -6.96 -23.89
CA GLY A 352 25.59 -7.11 -22.47
C GLY A 352 24.89 -8.32 -21.86
N ASN A 353 25.58 -9.01 -20.96
CA ASN A 353 25.05 -10.18 -20.28
C ASN A 353 24.03 -9.80 -19.19
N ASP A 354 24.06 -8.55 -18.74
CA ASP A 354 23.16 -7.97 -17.75
C ASP A 354 22.17 -6.93 -18.35
N SER A 355 21.80 -7.07 -19.63
CA SER A 355 20.83 -6.18 -20.29
C SER A 355 19.78 -6.88 -21.14
N LEU A 356 18.54 -6.35 -21.11
CA LEU A 356 17.50 -6.66 -22.10
C LEU A 356 17.70 -5.90 -23.43
N TYR A 357 18.69 -5.00 -23.50
CA TYR A 357 19.02 -4.29 -24.72
C TYR A 357 19.58 -5.25 -25.76
N ARG A 358 18.84 -5.40 -26.85
CA ARG A 358 19.14 -6.39 -27.88
C ARG A 358 18.76 -5.89 -29.26
N ARG A 359 19.44 -6.43 -30.26
CA ARG A 359 19.03 -6.29 -31.66
C ARG A 359 18.32 -7.55 -32.10
N THR A 360 17.02 -7.43 -32.37
CA THR A 360 16.26 -8.46 -33.08
C THR A 360 16.73 -8.52 -34.54
N THR A 361 17.08 -9.71 -35.00
CA THR A 361 17.55 -10.00 -36.36
C THR A 361 16.53 -10.80 -37.19
N GLY A 362 15.48 -11.30 -36.54
CA GLY A 362 14.37 -11.99 -37.18
C GLY A 362 13.61 -12.86 -36.19
N PHE A 363 12.67 -13.65 -36.70
CA PHE A 363 11.93 -14.64 -35.93
C PHE A 363 11.97 -16.00 -36.64
N ARG A 364 11.85 -17.08 -35.88
CA ARG A 364 11.66 -18.46 -36.37
C ARG A 364 10.17 -18.77 -36.44
N GLY A 365 9.76 -19.47 -37.49
CA GLY A 365 8.36 -19.84 -37.75
C GLY A 365 7.77 -19.08 -38.93
N ASP A 366 6.48 -19.28 -39.15
CA ASP A 366 5.77 -18.70 -40.27
C ASP A 366 5.61 -17.19 -40.09
N LEU A 367 5.81 -16.44 -41.19
CA LEU A 367 5.57 -15.00 -41.22
C LEU A 367 4.08 -14.73 -41.04
N ALA A 368 3.70 -14.09 -39.93
CA ALA A 368 2.29 -13.82 -39.64
C ALA A 368 1.69 -12.77 -40.58
N PHE A 369 2.41 -11.69 -40.82
CA PHE A 369 2.08 -10.63 -41.78
C PHE A 369 3.34 -9.82 -42.10
N ASP A 370 3.32 -9.10 -43.21
CA ASP A 370 4.35 -8.14 -43.58
C ASP A 370 3.70 -6.79 -43.88
N VAL A 371 4.46 -5.71 -43.67
CA VAL A 371 4.03 -4.35 -43.99
C VAL A 371 5.04 -3.77 -44.96
N ASP A 372 4.62 -3.60 -46.21
CA ASP A 372 5.46 -2.95 -47.22
C ASP A 372 5.61 -1.46 -46.91
N ILE A 373 6.86 -1.02 -46.71
CA ILE A 373 7.21 0.36 -46.38
C ILE A 373 8.08 0.94 -47.48
N SER A 374 7.49 1.84 -48.26
CA SER A 374 8.24 2.64 -49.25
C SER A 374 9.16 3.64 -48.55
N LYS A 375 10.43 3.67 -48.97
CA LYS A 375 11.40 4.70 -48.52
C LYS A 375 11.07 6.10 -49.05
N ASP A 376 10.44 6.17 -50.22
CA ASP A 376 10.13 7.43 -50.90
C ASP A 376 8.78 8.01 -50.45
N ASN A 377 7.87 7.15 -50.01
CA ASN A 377 6.58 7.55 -49.43
C ASN A 377 6.32 6.81 -48.11
N PRO A 378 7.06 7.15 -47.05
CA PRO A 378 6.87 6.52 -45.75
C PRO A 378 5.45 6.78 -45.20
N PRO A 379 4.85 5.82 -44.47
CA PRO A 379 3.54 6.00 -43.88
C PRO A 379 3.59 6.99 -42.72
N ASN A 380 2.47 7.70 -42.50
CA ASN A 380 2.23 8.37 -41.23
C ASN A 380 1.89 7.31 -40.18
N VAL A 381 2.31 7.53 -38.93
CA VAL A 381 2.12 6.60 -37.82
C VAL A 381 1.31 7.31 -36.74
N LEU A 382 0.22 6.67 -36.30
CA LEU A 382 -0.64 7.15 -35.22
C LEU A 382 -0.71 6.10 -34.11
N VAL A 383 -0.35 6.50 -32.90
CA VAL A 383 -0.48 5.70 -31.68
C VAL A 383 -1.60 6.27 -30.83
N LEU A 384 -2.59 5.45 -30.49
CA LEU A 384 -3.72 5.83 -29.64
C LEU A 384 -3.62 5.09 -28.30
N GLY A 385 -3.32 5.83 -27.23
CA GLY A 385 -3.44 5.36 -25.85
C GLY A 385 -4.88 5.53 -25.37
N VAL A 386 -5.59 4.42 -25.16
CA VAL A 386 -6.99 4.47 -24.70
C VAL A 386 -7.03 4.30 -23.18
N GLU A 387 -7.37 5.38 -22.50
CA GLU A 387 -7.39 5.48 -21.04
C GLU A 387 -8.30 4.40 -20.41
N SER A 388 -7.76 3.68 -19.42
CA SER A 388 -8.47 2.67 -18.63
C SER A 388 -9.19 1.56 -19.41
N PHE A 389 -8.85 1.35 -20.70
CA PHE A 389 -9.44 0.30 -21.53
C PHE A 389 -8.81 -1.07 -21.26
N ARG A 390 -9.63 -2.08 -20.97
CA ARG A 390 -9.14 -3.42 -20.59
C ARG A 390 -9.64 -4.49 -21.54
N PHE A 391 -8.94 -5.62 -21.54
CA PHE A 391 -9.31 -6.83 -22.28
C PHE A 391 -10.79 -7.20 -22.12
N ARG A 392 -11.31 -7.13 -20.88
CA ARG A 392 -12.71 -7.48 -20.56
C ARG A 392 -13.77 -6.54 -21.15
N ASP A 393 -13.39 -5.34 -21.57
CA ASP A 393 -14.32 -4.35 -22.11
C ASP A 393 -14.61 -4.58 -23.61
N SER A 394 -13.84 -5.44 -24.30
CA SER A 394 -14.06 -5.84 -25.70
C SER A 394 -14.68 -7.22 -25.81
N ARG A 395 -15.85 -7.29 -26.46
CA ARG A 395 -16.49 -8.58 -26.77
C ARG A 395 -15.65 -9.41 -27.75
N TYR A 396 -14.99 -8.75 -28.70
CA TYR A 396 -14.14 -9.43 -29.68
C TYR A 396 -12.96 -10.14 -29.03
N PHE A 397 -12.38 -9.57 -27.96
CA PHE A 397 -11.26 -10.17 -27.25
C PHE A 397 -11.67 -11.27 -26.29
N VAL A 398 -12.70 -11.06 -25.45
CA VAL A 398 -13.15 -12.09 -24.49
C VAL A 398 -13.82 -13.28 -25.17
N GLY A 399 -14.48 -13.06 -26.31
CA GLY A 399 -15.26 -14.10 -27.00
C GLY A 399 -16.50 -14.53 -26.20
N GLU A 400 -16.92 -15.79 -26.36
CA GLU A 400 -18.10 -16.32 -25.66
C GLU A 400 -17.82 -16.68 -24.19
N ASN A 401 -16.57 -17.00 -23.87
CA ASN A 401 -16.12 -17.31 -22.51
C ASN A 401 -15.81 -16.03 -21.74
N ASP A 402 -16.77 -15.10 -21.68
CA ASP A 402 -16.63 -13.82 -20.97
C ASP A 402 -16.46 -14.04 -19.45
N PRO A 403 -15.25 -13.89 -18.90
CA PRO A 403 -15.01 -14.13 -17.47
C PRO A 403 -15.58 -13.00 -16.60
N SER A 404 -15.87 -11.84 -17.19
CA SER A 404 -16.39 -10.66 -16.51
C SER A 404 -17.91 -10.64 -16.45
N ASN A 405 -18.57 -11.54 -17.18
CA ASN A 405 -20.02 -11.67 -17.25
C ASN A 405 -20.74 -10.38 -17.72
N VAL A 406 -20.02 -9.48 -18.40
CA VAL A 406 -20.53 -8.20 -18.91
C VAL A 406 -21.46 -8.41 -20.10
N PHE A 407 -21.22 -9.43 -20.92
CA PHE A 407 -21.95 -9.66 -22.18
C PHE A 407 -22.92 -10.85 -22.12
N LYS A 408 -22.97 -11.59 -21.00
CA LYS A 408 -23.76 -12.82 -20.89
C LYS A 408 -25.25 -12.55 -21.14
N GLY A 409 -25.84 -13.36 -22.02
CA GLY A 409 -27.26 -13.27 -22.37
C GLY A 409 -27.63 -12.08 -23.25
N THR A 410 -26.65 -11.30 -23.74
CA THR A 410 -26.89 -10.18 -24.66
C THR A 410 -26.06 -10.34 -25.94
N GLN A 411 -26.47 -9.68 -27.01
CA GLN A 411 -25.65 -9.49 -28.22
C GLN A 411 -24.94 -8.13 -28.26
N LEU A 412 -25.01 -7.37 -27.16
CA LEU A 412 -24.43 -6.03 -27.08
C LEU A 412 -22.92 -6.11 -26.88
N THR A 413 -22.23 -5.09 -27.38
CA THR A 413 -20.83 -4.78 -27.06
C THR A 413 -20.77 -3.32 -26.63
N VAL A 414 -19.95 -3.02 -25.63
CA VAL A 414 -19.74 -1.64 -25.16
C VAL A 414 -18.70 -0.92 -26.03
N THR A 415 -18.00 -1.64 -26.91
CA THR A 415 -16.92 -1.13 -27.77
C THR A 415 -17.10 -1.50 -29.25
N PRO A 416 -18.28 -1.23 -29.86
CA PRO A 416 -18.61 -1.69 -31.21
C PRO A 416 -17.65 -1.19 -32.30
N ASN A 417 -17.09 0.01 -32.14
CA ASN A 417 -16.12 0.56 -33.09
C ASN A 417 -14.78 -0.14 -32.97
N PHE A 418 -14.29 -0.35 -31.75
CA PHE A 418 -13.04 -1.08 -31.51
C PHE A 418 -13.15 -2.53 -32.02
N ASP A 419 -14.20 -3.26 -31.65
CA ASP A 419 -14.43 -4.64 -32.10
C ASP A 419 -14.46 -4.76 -33.63
N ARG A 420 -14.99 -3.75 -34.32
CA ARG A 420 -15.00 -3.68 -35.79
C ARG A 420 -13.59 -3.50 -36.38
N TRP A 421 -12.77 -2.65 -35.77
CA TRP A 421 -11.39 -2.42 -36.20
C TRP A 421 -10.48 -3.61 -35.88
N ALA A 422 -10.63 -4.20 -34.70
CA ALA A 422 -9.87 -5.37 -34.27
C ALA A 422 -10.08 -6.57 -35.21
N LYS A 423 -11.27 -6.73 -35.80
CA LYS A 423 -11.55 -7.73 -36.83
C LYS A 423 -10.85 -7.49 -38.18
N ARG A 424 -10.47 -6.25 -38.49
CA ARG A 424 -9.88 -5.86 -39.77
C ARG A 424 -8.35 -5.81 -39.75
N GLY A 425 -7.75 -5.74 -38.56
CA GLY A 425 -6.31 -5.60 -38.37
C GLY A 425 -5.69 -6.78 -37.63
N VAL A 426 -4.48 -6.56 -37.12
CA VAL A 426 -3.77 -7.52 -36.28
C VAL A 426 -4.15 -7.28 -34.82
N ALA A 427 -4.83 -8.26 -34.21
CA ALA A 427 -5.30 -8.20 -32.84
C ALA A 427 -4.38 -8.99 -31.90
N ILE A 428 -3.76 -8.30 -30.93
CA ILE A 428 -2.94 -8.93 -29.90
C ILE A 428 -3.79 -9.13 -28.65
N ARG A 429 -4.17 -10.39 -28.37
CA ARG A 429 -5.04 -10.73 -27.22
C ARG A 429 -4.29 -10.86 -25.90
N ASN A 430 -2.97 -11.08 -25.96
CA ASN A 430 -2.12 -11.24 -24.79
C ASN A 430 -1.16 -10.04 -24.68
N LEU A 431 -1.75 -8.86 -24.49
CA LEU A 431 -1.01 -7.61 -24.30
C LEU A 431 -1.25 -7.12 -22.86
N TRP A 432 -0.17 -6.84 -22.15
CA TRP A 432 -0.18 -6.33 -20.80
C TRP A 432 0.47 -4.95 -20.78
N THR A 433 -0.17 -4.01 -20.10
CA THR A 433 0.33 -2.64 -19.95
C THR A 433 0.46 -2.30 -18.48
N SER A 434 1.26 -1.28 -18.19
CA SER A 434 1.53 -0.83 -16.82
C SER A 434 0.52 0.23 -16.39
N ASN A 435 0.24 0.27 -15.09
CA ASN A 435 -0.66 1.23 -14.43
C ASN A 435 0.16 1.97 -13.36
N PRO A 436 0.03 3.30 -13.18
CA PRO A 436 -0.84 4.28 -13.87
C PRO A 436 -0.43 4.68 -15.29
N THR A 437 -1.21 5.56 -15.92
CA THR A 437 -1.06 6.02 -17.31
C THR A 437 0.38 6.48 -17.63
N SER A 438 1.05 7.15 -16.69
CA SER A 438 2.48 7.49 -16.77
C SER A 438 3.40 6.27 -17.00
N ARG A 439 3.12 5.14 -16.33
CA ARG A 439 3.87 3.89 -16.55
C ARG A 439 3.52 3.21 -17.87
N SER A 440 2.29 3.37 -18.34
CA SER A 440 1.95 2.94 -19.70
C SER A 440 2.75 3.74 -20.73
N LEU A 441 2.88 5.06 -20.51
CA LEU A 441 3.64 5.95 -21.37
C LEU A 441 5.12 5.59 -21.42
N GLU A 442 5.76 5.41 -20.27
CA GLU A 442 7.20 5.07 -20.19
C GLU A 442 7.51 3.72 -20.85
N SER A 443 6.66 2.71 -20.63
CA SER A 443 6.89 1.36 -21.16
C SER A 443 6.54 1.28 -22.65
N ALA A 444 5.41 1.83 -23.08
CA ALA A 444 4.96 1.71 -24.48
C ALA A 444 5.75 2.60 -25.45
N LEU A 445 6.18 3.79 -25.01
CA LEU A 445 6.85 4.76 -25.87
C LEU A 445 8.37 4.78 -25.69
N PHE A 446 8.89 4.41 -24.52
CA PHE A 446 10.32 4.50 -24.21
C PHE A 446 10.95 3.16 -23.82
N ALA A 447 10.19 2.07 -23.90
CA ALA A 447 10.63 0.71 -23.57
C ALA A 447 11.29 0.60 -22.18
N GLN A 448 10.88 1.46 -21.25
CA GLN A 448 11.39 1.46 -19.88
C GLN A 448 10.64 0.43 -19.06
N ILE A 449 11.38 -0.33 -18.25
CA ILE A 449 10.80 -1.20 -17.24
C ILE A 449 10.25 -0.28 -16.15
N PRO A 450 8.93 -0.36 -15.84
CA PRO A 450 8.36 0.47 -14.82
C PRO A 450 9.01 0.24 -13.46
N TYR A 451 9.18 1.31 -12.70
CA TYR A 451 9.67 1.18 -11.33
C TYR A 451 8.69 0.40 -10.47
N ASP A 452 9.22 -0.40 -9.54
CA ASP A 452 8.45 -0.97 -8.44
C ASP A 452 8.17 0.11 -7.39
N SER A 453 7.37 1.10 -7.79
CA SER A 453 6.99 2.23 -6.95
C SER A 453 5.58 2.68 -7.26
N ALA A 454 4.69 2.61 -6.27
CA ALA A 454 3.29 3.01 -6.40
C ALA A 454 3.08 4.51 -6.75
N VAL A 455 4.14 5.33 -6.64
CA VAL A 455 4.02 6.81 -6.64
C VAL A 455 5.07 7.52 -7.48
N LYS A 456 6.13 6.82 -7.89
CA LYS A 456 7.14 7.33 -8.81
C LYS A 456 7.13 6.47 -10.06
N THR A 457 7.29 7.15 -11.19
CA THR A 457 7.53 6.54 -12.49
C THR A 457 8.91 6.96 -12.98
N GLY A 458 9.39 6.32 -14.04
CA GLY A 458 10.57 6.69 -14.79
C GLY A 458 10.49 8.09 -15.40
N ILE A 459 9.32 8.73 -15.38
CA ILE A 459 9.09 10.08 -15.93
C ILE A 459 8.81 11.13 -14.84
N THR A 460 8.54 10.71 -13.60
CA THR A 460 8.25 11.62 -12.48
C THR A 460 9.36 12.67 -12.33
N GLY A 461 8.95 13.94 -12.32
CA GLY A 461 9.85 15.09 -12.23
C GLY A 461 10.40 15.54 -13.58
N GLY A 462 9.83 15.08 -14.70
CA GLY A 462 10.15 15.55 -16.04
C GLY A 462 11.40 14.94 -16.64
N ARG A 463 12.40 14.61 -15.80
CA ARG A 463 13.58 13.81 -16.16
C ARG A 463 14.34 14.33 -17.39
N GLU A 464 14.35 15.65 -17.56
CA GLU A 464 14.91 16.36 -18.73
C GLU A 464 16.33 15.92 -19.09
N ASP A 465 17.18 15.71 -18.09
CA ASP A 465 18.58 15.32 -18.30
C ASP A 465 18.79 13.81 -18.57
N THR A 466 17.71 13.02 -18.70
CA THR A 466 17.81 11.57 -18.90
C THR A 466 17.99 11.24 -20.38
N GLU A 467 19.11 10.60 -20.72
CA GLU A 467 19.33 10.10 -22.07
C GLU A 467 18.45 8.87 -22.35
N LEU A 468 17.36 9.06 -23.10
CA LEU A 468 16.48 7.97 -23.53
C LEU A 468 16.49 7.77 -25.05
N SER A 469 16.38 6.51 -25.46
CA SER A 469 16.15 6.09 -26.86
C SER A 469 14.76 5.49 -27.01
N GLY A 470 13.75 6.37 -27.07
CA GLY A 470 12.35 5.97 -27.26
C GLY A 470 11.89 5.96 -28.72
N VAL A 471 10.64 5.54 -28.90
CA VAL A 471 9.91 5.58 -30.18
C VAL A 471 9.85 7.00 -30.76
N PRO A 472 9.60 8.07 -29.99
CA PRO A 472 9.58 9.44 -30.53
C PRO A 472 10.95 9.86 -31.10
N GLN A 473 12.04 9.63 -30.36
CA GLN A 473 13.41 9.90 -30.82
C GLN A 473 13.75 9.09 -32.07
N LEU A 474 13.32 7.82 -32.13
CA LEU A 474 13.50 6.98 -33.31
C LEU A 474 12.81 7.58 -34.53
N PHE A 475 11.56 8.01 -34.43
CA PHE A 475 10.84 8.62 -35.56
C PHE A 475 11.42 9.98 -35.94
N LEU A 476 11.77 10.81 -34.96
CA LEU A 476 12.44 12.09 -35.18
C LEU A 476 13.74 11.90 -35.97
N SER A 477 14.58 10.93 -35.60
CA SER A 477 15.83 10.59 -36.31
C SER A 477 15.61 10.13 -37.76
N LYS A 478 14.41 9.61 -38.07
CA LYS A 478 14.00 9.20 -39.42
C LYS A 478 13.40 10.35 -40.24
N GLY A 479 13.34 11.56 -39.68
CA GLY A 479 12.79 12.75 -40.34
C GLY A 479 11.27 12.85 -40.30
N TYR A 480 10.65 12.21 -39.30
CA TYR A 480 9.22 12.40 -39.03
C TYR A 480 9.02 13.64 -38.16
N GLU A 481 7.96 14.40 -38.44
CA GLU A 481 7.44 15.38 -37.49
C GLU A 481 6.74 14.64 -36.35
N THR A 482 7.04 15.01 -35.11
CA THR A 482 6.57 14.29 -33.92
C THR A 482 5.57 15.10 -33.10
N TYR A 483 4.41 14.49 -32.83
CA TYR A 483 3.31 15.11 -32.08
C TYR A 483 2.90 14.25 -30.90
N PHE A 484 2.72 14.89 -29.74
CA PHE A 484 1.95 14.34 -28.63
C PHE A 484 0.70 15.18 -28.42
N THR A 485 -0.44 14.54 -28.22
CA THR A 485 -1.71 15.24 -28.00
C THR A 485 -2.54 14.54 -26.94
N THR A 486 -3.27 15.29 -26.11
CA THR A 486 -4.25 14.73 -25.18
C THR A 486 -5.31 15.75 -24.82
N GLY A 487 -6.50 15.26 -24.48
CA GLY A 487 -7.54 16.10 -23.88
C GLY A 487 -7.25 16.50 -22.43
N SER A 488 -6.18 16.00 -21.80
CA SER A 488 -5.87 16.21 -20.37
C SER A 488 -4.76 17.23 -20.10
N SER A 489 -4.65 17.68 -18.85
CA SER A 489 -3.44 18.37 -18.40
C SER A 489 -2.29 17.36 -18.39
N ILE A 490 -1.10 17.85 -18.71
CA ILE A 490 0.15 17.10 -18.73
C ILE A 490 1.11 17.59 -17.64
N ASP A 491 0.59 18.28 -16.61
CA ASP A 491 1.41 18.73 -15.49
C ASP A 491 1.67 17.60 -14.48
N LEU A 492 0.76 16.61 -14.42
CA LEU A 492 0.96 15.41 -13.60
C LEU A 492 2.24 14.69 -14.03
N ASP A 493 3.09 14.33 -13.07
CA ASP A 493 4.43 13.76 -13.29
C ASP A 493 5.39 14.63 -14.13
N ASN A 494 5.01 15.89 -14.43
CA ASN A 494 5.70 16.81 -15.33
C ASN A 494 5.85 16.28 -16.77
N TRP A 495 4.79 15.74 -17.35
CA TRP A 495 4.79 15.36 -18.77
C TRP A 495 5.07 16.55 -19.70
N ASN A 496 4.67 17.76 -19.30
CA ASN A 496 4.97 19.03 -19.97
C ASN A 496 6.48 19.28 -20.15
N VAL A 497 7.32 18.75 -19.28
CA VAL A 497 8.79 18.79 -19.39
C VAL A 497 9.32 17.52 -20.05
N PHE A 498 8.80 16.36 -19.65
CA PHE A 498 9.26 15.08 -20.14
C PHE A 498 9.06 14.93 -21.65
N LEU A 499 7.87 15.17 -22.18
CA LEU A 499 7.57 14.88 -23.58
C LEU A 499 8.41 15.72 -24.57
N PRO A 500 8.54 17.06 -24.40
CA PRO A 500 9.39 17.85 -25.29
C PRO A 500 10.87 17.47 -25.21
N SER A 501 11.36 17.12 -24.02
CA SER A 501 12.76 16.73 -23.80
C SER A 501 13.11 15.38 -24.42
N HIS A 502 12.10 14.55 -24.72
CA HIS A 502 12.27 13.16 -25.15
C HIS A 502 11.64 12.89 -26.53
N GLY A 503 11.88 13.77 -27.49
CA GLY A 503 11.68 13.50 -28.92
C GLY A 503 10.32 13.86 -29.49
N TYR A 504 9.46 14.57 -28.75
CA TYR A 504 8.26 15.21 -29.32
C TYR A 504 8.50 16.69 -29.58
N GLU A 505 8.42 17.11 -30.84
CA GLU A 505 8.59 18.51 -31.25
C GLU A 505 7.36 19.37 -30.93
N THR A 506 6.17 18.77 -30.98
CA THR A 506 4.91 19.47 -30.67
C THR A 506 4.09 18.69 -29.65
N VAL A 507 3.69 19.37 -28.57
CA VAL A 507 2.85 18.78 -27.50
C VAL A 507 1.60 19.63 -27.31
N TRP A 508 0.42 19.02 -27.43
CA TRP A 508 -0.87 19.67 -27.17
C TRP A 508 -1.54 19.06 -25.95
N ASP A 509 -1.69 19.87 -24.91
CA ASP A 509 -2.43 19.56 -23.70
C ASP A 509 -3.91 19.97 -23.83
N ASN A 510 -4.66 19.80 -22.74
CA ASN A 510 -6.04 20.25 -22.64
C ASN A 510 -6.23 21.73 -23.00
N ASN A 511 -5.33 22.62 -22.61
CA ASN A 511 -5.46 24.05 -22.87
C ASN A 511 -5.34 24.32 -24.37
N LYS A 512 -4.35 23.71 -25.03
CA LYS A 512 -4.18 23.86 -26.48
C LYS A 512 -5.33 23.24 -27.26
N ILE A 513 -5.84 22.08 -26.83
CA ILE A 513 -7.03 21.47 -27.44
C ILE A 513 -8.25 22.39 -27.31
N LYS A 514 -8.45 23.01 -26.14
CA LYS A 514 -9.56 23.95 -25.94
C LYS A 514 -9.43 25.19 -26.81
N GLU A 515 -8.24 25.78 -26.87
CA GLU A 515 -7.95 26.94 -27.73
C GLU A 515 -8.25 26.64 -29.20
N LEU A 516 -7.76 25.49 -29.71
CA LEU A 516 -8.03 25.07 -31.09
C LEU A 516 -9.51 24.82 -31.34
N ALA A 517 -10.22 24.23 -30.38
CA ALA A 517 -11.65 23.99 -30.51
C ALA A 517 -12.48 25.29 -30.48
N GLU A 518 -12.10 26.26 -29.66
CA GLU A 518 -12.72 27.59 -29.64
C GLU A 518 -12.53 28.32 -30.98
N ASN A 519 -11.34 28.19 -31.56
CA ASN A 519 -10.99 28.85 -32.82
C ASN A 519 -11.59 28.17 -34.07
N HIS A 520 -11.79 26.84 -34.03
CA HIS A 520 -12.09 26.06 -35.25
C HIS A 520 -13.39 25.27 -35.21
N LEU A 521 -13.94 24.96 -34.03
CA LEU A 521 -15.11 24.09 -33.88
C LEU A 521 -16.37 24.84 -33.43
N ASN A 522 -16.35 26.18 -33.43
CA ASN A 522 -17.46 27.03 -32.98
C ASN A 522 -17.97 26.63 -31.57
N ILE A 523 -17.02 26.29 -30.69
CA ILE A 523 -17.26 26.01 -29.28
C ILE A 523 -16.95 27.29 -28.50
N SER A 524 -17.86 27.76 -27.67
CA SER A 524 -17.59 28.94 -26.83
C SER A 524 -16.87 28.52 -25.54
N HIS A 525 -16.19 29.46 -24.89
CA HIS A 525 -15.50 29.17 -23.63
C HIS A 525 -16.45 28.67 -22.51
N GLU A 526 -17.70 29.14 -22.52
CA GLU A 526 -18.74 28.70 -21.60
C GLU A 526 -19.18 27.24 -21.84
N ASP A 527 -18.99 26.68 -23.04
CA ASP A 527 -19.40 25.31 -23.35
C ASP A 527 -18.59 24.25 -22.60
N TRP A 528 -17.38 24.56 -22.13
CA TRP A 528 -16.53 23.62 -21.40
C TRP A 528 -17.18 23.18 -20.08
N ASN A 529 -17.65 24.15 -19.29
CA ASN A 529 -18.20 23.93 -17.95
C ASN A 529 -19.71 24.22 -17.86
N GLY A 530 -20.30 24.75 -18.93
CA GLY A 530 -21.72 25.11 -19.01
C GLY A 530 -22.63 23.91 -19.33
N VAL A 531 -23.78 24.18 -19.95
CA VAL A 531 -24.79 23.13 -20.24
C VAL A 531 -24.27 22.10 -21.23
N ALA A 532 -23.45 22.52 -22.21
CA ALA A 532 -22.89 21.63 -23.23
C ALA A 532 -21.87 20.63 -22.66
N ARG A 533 -21.22 20.98 -21.54
CA ARG A 533 -20.24 20.14 -20.81
C ARG A 533 -19.23 19.49 -21.76
N ARG A 534 -18.55 20.30 -22.56
CA ARG A 534 -17.50 19.83 -23.49
C ARG A 534 -16.19 19.47 -22.78
N GLY A 535 -16.07 19.86 -21.51
CA GLY A 535 -14.99 19.46 -20.62
C GLY A 535 -15.52 18.84 -19.33
N PHE A 536 -14.59 18.27 -18.58
CA PHE A 536 -14.80 17.72 -17.25
C PHE A 536 -13.52 17.89 -16.43
N GLN A 537 -13.52 17.35 -15.20
CA GLN A 537 -12.43 17.56 -14.23
C GLN A 537 -11.04 17.21 -14.76
N TRP A 538 -10.93 16.25 -15.68
CA TRP A 538 -9.66 15.81 -16.23
C TRP A 538 -9.30 16.47 -17.57
N GLY A 539 -10.15 17.33 -18.13
CA GLY A 539 -9.85 18.08 -19.36
C GLY A 539 -10.99 18.10 -20.38
N ALA A 540 -10.65 18.20 -21.66
CA ALA A 540 -11.60 18.18 -22.77
C ALA A 540 -12.07 16.73 -23.05
N HIS A 541 -13.33 16.58 -23.46
CA HIS A 541 -13.83 15.27 -23.86
C HIS A 541 -13.18 14.74 -25.15
N ASP A 542 -13.14 13.42 -25.27
CA ASP A 542 -12.42 12.74 -26.36
C ASP A 542 -13.07 13.03 -27.71
N ASP A 543 -14.38 13.28 -27.78
CA ASP A 543 -15.08 13.66 -29.02
C ASP A 543 -14.53 14.96 -29.61
N VAL A 544 -14.23 15.95 -28.76
CA VAL A 544 -13.62 17.22 -29.17
C VAL A 544 -12.15 17.00 -29.53
N SER A 545 -11.40 16.29 -28.69
CA SER A 545 -9.97 16.07 -28.94
C SER A 545 -9.70 15.24 -30.20
N PHE A 546 -10.55 14.25 -30.50
CA PHE A 546 -10.47 13.47 -31.75
C PHE A 546 -10.84 14.28 -32.98
N GLN A 547 -11.78 15.24 -32.87
CA GLN A 547 -12.09 16.14 -33.97
C GLN A 547 -10.86 16.99 -34.33
N ILE A 548 -10.20 17.59 -33.34
CA ILE A 548 -8.97 18.36 -33.53
C ILE A 548 -7.83 17.51 -34.10
N LEU A 549 -7.65 16.28 -33.58
CA LEU A 549 -6.67 15.33 -34.12
C LEU A 549 -6.97 14.96 -35.58
N GLY A 550 -8.25 14.75 -35.91
CA GLY A 550 -8.70 14.46 -37.27
C GLY A 550 -8.39 15.62 -38.23
N ASP A 551 -8.69 16.85 -37.82
CA ASP A 551 -8.42 18.05 -38.60
C ASP A 551 -6.90 18.24 -38.82
N LEU A 552 -6.08 17.99 -37.80
CA LEU A 552 -4.62 17.97 -37.93
C LEU A 552 -4.17 16.94 -38.99
N LEU A 553 -4.66 15.70 -38.90
CA LEU A 553 -4.30 14.63 -39.82
C LEU A 553 -4.68 14.95 -41.27
N VAL A 554 -5.89 15.47 -41.50
CA VAL A 554 -6.37 15.85 -42.84
C VAL A 554 -5.51 16.98 -43.40
N ASN A 555 -5.28 18.04 -42.63
CA ASN A 555 -4.51 19.20 -43.07
C ASN A 555 -3.05 18.82 -43.39
N LYS A 556 -2.40 18.05 -42.51
CA LYS A 556 -1.02 17.61 -42.75
C LYS A 556 -0.93 16.65 -43.93
N THR A 557 -1.90 15.73 -44.09
CA THR A 557 -1.92 14.81 -45.24
C THR A 557 -2.11 15.55 -46.57
N ARG A 558 -2.92 16.61 -46.58
CA ARG A 558 -3.06 17.48 -47.76
C ARG A 558 -1.73 18.16 -48.10
N ASN A 559 -1.06 18.77 -47.11
CA ASN A 559 0.24 19.41 -47.31
C ASN A 559 1.31 18.40 -47.80
N GLN A 560 1.33 17.19 -47.25
CA GLN A 560 2.20 16.11 -47.70
C GLN A 560 1.93 15.72 -49.16
N THR A 561 0.65 15.63 -49.54
CA THR A 561 0.26 15.31 -50.92
C THR A 561 0.74 16.40 -51.88
N GLU A 562 0.59 17.67 -51.50
CA GLU A 562 1.10 18.81 -52.28
C GLU A 562 2.64 18.81 -52.36
N GLN A 563 3.36 18.40 -51.31
CA GLN A 563 4.81 18.23 -51.36
C GLN A 563 5.21 17.19 -52.40
N VAL A 564 4.62 15.99 -52.33
CA VAL A 564 4.92 14.90 -53.27
C VAL A 564 4.57 15.28 -54.71
N TRP A 565 3.42 15.95 -54.92
CA TRP A 565 3.02 16.44 -56.24
C TRP A 565 4.03 17.43 -56.85
N ASN A 566 4.62 18.27 -55.99
CA ASN A 566 5.66 19.24 -56.38
C ASN A 566 7.08 18.64 -56.45
N GLY A 567 7.22 17.31 -56.41
CA GLY A 567 8.52 16.63 -56.44
C GLY A 567 9.36 16.79 -55.17
N LYS A 568 8.79 17.30 -54.07
CA LYS A 568 9.46 17.40 -52.78
C LYS A 568 9.28 16.11 -51.99
N LYS A 569 10.28 15.76 -51.18
CA LYS A 569 10.18 14.62 -50.27
C LYS A 569 9.06 14.86 -49.25
N LYS A 570 8.24 13.85 -49.01
CA LYS A 570 7.22 13.86 -47.95
C LYS A 570 7.87 13.94 -46.58
N THR A 571 7.39 14.84 -45.73
CA THR A 571 7.66 14.81 -44.29
C THR A 571 6.56 14.01 -43.58
N PRO A 572 6.80 12.75 -43.18
CA PRO A 572 5.78 11.92 -42.53
C PRO A 572 5.53 12.36 -41.07
N LEU A 573 4.41 11.92 -40.50
CA LEU A 573 4.00 12.24 -39.13
C LEU A 573 4.14 11.03 -38.22
N PHE A 574 4.63 11.24 -37.01
CA PHE A 574 4.48 10.33 -35.88
C PHE A 574 3.65 11.04 -34.81
N ILE A 575 2.42 10.58 -34.60
CA ILE A 575 1.49 11.20 -33.65
C ILE A 575 1.16 10.20 -32.56
N THR A 576 1.22 10.65 -31.33
CA THR A 576 0.71 9.93 -30.17
C THR A 576 -0.45 10.72 -29.57
N HIS A 577 -1.57 10.05 -29.33
CA HIS A 577 -2.75 10.65 -28.71
C HIS A 577 -3.23 9.81 -27.54
N TYR A 578 -3.38 10.43 -26.37
CA TYR A 578 -3.89 9.78 -25.17
C TYR A 578 -5.28 10.32 -24.84
N THR A 579 -6.25 9.41 -24.78
CA THR A 579 -7.64 9.74 -24.42
C THR A 579 -7.78 10.00 -22.93
N ILE A 580 -8.89 10.59 -22.48
CA ILE A 580 -9.10 10.88 -21.05
C ILE A 580 -10.53 10.63 -20.57
N THR A 581 -11.54 10.59 -21.45
CA THR A 581 -12.95 10.57 -21.02
C THR A 581 -13.34 9.33 -20.21
N SER A 582 -12.64 8.21 -20.40
CA SER A 582 -12.84 6.95 -19.67
C SER A 582 -12.14 6.87 -18.31
N HIS A 583 -11.43 7.91 -17.86
CA HIS A 583 -10.66 7.92 -16.60
C HIS A 583 -11.53 7.73 -15.33
N SER A 584 -12.84 7.96 -15.38
CA SER A 584 -13.76 7.78 -14.25
C SER A 584 -15.18 7.43 -14.70
N LEU A 585 -15.71 6.32 -14.17
CA LEU A 585 -17.06 5.78 -14.46
C LEU A 585 -18.20 6.77 -14.13
N THR A 586 -17.99 7.72 -13.21
CA THR A 586 -19.04 8.62 -12.73
C THR A 586 -19.42 9.69 -13.78
N THR A 587 -18.54 9.98 -14.75
CA THR A 587 -18.73 11.08 -15.71
C THR A 587 -19.66 10.71 -16.88
N LEU A 588 -19.71 9.43 -17.25
CA LEU A 588 -20.54 8.94 -18.37
C LEU A 588 -22.05 9.03 -18.10
N TYR A 589 -22.46 8.92 -16.83
CA TYR A 589 -23.89 8.97 -16.45
C TYR A 589 -24.52 10.36 -16.70
N GLN A 590 -23.72 11.43 -16.62
CA GLN A 590 -24.18 12.80 -16.86
C GLN A 590 -24.08 13.24 -18.33
N SER A 591 -23.13 12.69 -19.11
CA SER A 591 -22.93 13.05 -20.52
C SER A 591 -23.79 12.19 -21.49
N GLY A 592 -23.94 10.90 -21.21
CA GLY A 592 -24.72 9.97 -22.06
C GLY A 592 -26.23 10.26 -22.10
N THR A 593 -26.78 10.87 -21.04
CA THR A 593 -28.19 11.27 -20.97
C THR A 593 -28.50 12.52 -21.79
N MET A 594 -27.52 13.40 -22.04
CA MET A 594 -27.72 14.63 -22.86
C MET A 594 -27.42 14.43 -24.35
N THR A 595 -26.43 13.61 -24.71
CA THR A 595 -26.11 13.35 -26.13
C THR A 595 -27.32 12.77 -26.88
N ARG A 596 -28.12 11.94 -26.19
CA ARG A 596 -29.37 11.37 -26.72
C ARG A 596 -30.47 12.42 -26.95
N ARG A 597 -30.52 13.51 -26.15
CA ARG A 597 -31.46 14.63 -26.31
C ARG A 597 -31.08 15.55 -27.48
N ASN A 598 -29.80 15.81 -27.69
CA ASN A 598 -29.35 16.69 -28.77
C ASN A 598 -29.42 16.02 -30.16
N GLN A 599 -29.15 14.71 -30.27
CA GLN A 599 -29.35 13.98 -31.53
C GLN A 599 -30.83 13.83 -31.92
N THR A 600 -31.74 13.61 -30.97
CA THR A 600 -33.18 13.55 -31.26
C THR A 600 -33.76 14.90 -31.67
N SER A 601 -33.24 16.02 -31.12
CA SER A 601 -33.67 17.36 -31.55
C SER A 601 -33.26 17.72 -32.99
N ARG A 602 -32.09 17.24 -33.46
CA ARG A 602 -31.59 17.46 -34.84
C ARG A 602 -32.24 16.54 -35.88
N LEU A 603 -32.70 15.35 -35.47
CA LEU A 603 -33.47 14.45 -36.35
C LEU A 603 -34.94 14.86 -36.46
N SER A 604 -35.52 15.49 -35.43
CA SER A 604 -36.92 15.96 -35.44
C SER A 604 -37.15 17.25 -36.23
N THR A 605 -36.10 17.97 -36.66
CA THR A 605 -36.22 19.28 -37.32
C THR A 605 -35.96 19.25 -38.83
N LYS A 606 -35.69 18.08 -39.44
CA LYS A 606 -35.43 17.96 -40.89
C LYS A 606 -36.45 17.16 -41.70
N GLU A 607 -37.53 16.66 -41.10
CA GLU A 607 -38.65 16.02 -41.81
C GLU A 607 -39.97 16.70 -41.46
N LYS A 608 -40.21 17.87 -42.04
CA LYS A 608 -41.55 18.44 -42.25
C LYS A 608 -41.40 19.63 -43.19
N ASN A 609 -41.67 19.37 -44.47
CA ASN A 609 -42.16 20.31 -45.50
C ASN A 609 -41.52 20.03 -46.86
N THR A 610 -42.11 19.10 -47.64
CA THR A 610 -42.65 19.42 -48.97
C THR A 610 -43.52 18.26 -49.46
N PRO A 611 -44.79 18.51 -49.87
CA PRO A 611 -45.63 17.54 -50.55
C PRO A 611 -45.47 17.67 -52.08
N VAL A 612 -45.21 16.53 -52.74
CA VAL A 612 -45.71 16.00 -54.04
C VAL A 612 -44.78 14.86 -54.43
#